data_AF-A0AAU8R8Y3-F1
#
_entry.id   AF-A0AAU8R8Y3-F1
#
_cell.length_a   1.000
_cell.length_b   1.000
_cell.length_c   1.000
_cell.angle_alpha   90.00
_cell.angle_beta   90.00
_cell.angle_gamma   90.00
#
_symmetry.space_group_name_H-M   'P 1'
#
loop_
_entity.id
_entity.type
_entity.pdbx_description
1 polymer ?
#
loop_
_entity_poly.entity_id
_entity_poly.type
_entity_poly.pdbx_seq_one_letter_code
_entity_poly.pdbx_strand_id
1 'polypeptide(L)'
;MIVFGHNNFKIKSFSPRELGIPENPGDQKITLEVRQRYFHLFWIPFFPIGKAYVVRKEGDSNMYEMPLELQHVLSQRDDIKTPWYSFALIFLALFIGVSFFGNEKMKDIKWENRFYVEQANQKMRVKYPTTGDYYKFKAFECSDTNSRPAEIIVKVIAYDEDSIEFSSAYMNILDSNQYSYSIQSEINKNLDYRYNSFELKKEDIMNSFHKEYRDYGDDVVLKDMNWCYVFKGMDREKLDVAQN
;
A
#
# COMPACT_ATOMS: atom_id res chain seq x y z
N MET A 1 -27.71 5.61 -9.44
CA MET A 1 -28.95 5.62 -8.64
C MET A 1 -28.74 4.72 -7.43
N ILE A 2 -28.91 5.22 -6.22
CA ILE A 2 -28.81 4.41 -5.00
C ILE A 2 -30.15 3.71 -4.79
N VAL A 3 -30.15 2.38 -4.65
CA VAL A 3 -31.37 1.58 -4.40
C VAL A 3 -31.32 1.10 -2.96
N PHE A 4 -32.26 1.55 -2.13
CA PHE A 4 -32.38 1.12 -0.73
C PHE A 4 -33.83 0.71 -0.42
N GLY A 5 -34.02 -0.16 0.56
CA GLY A 5 -35.34 -0.67 0.92
C GLY A 5 -35.31 -1.75 1.98
N HIS A 6 -36.47 -2.36 2.22
CA HIS A 6 -36.63 -3.49 3.13
C HIS A 6 -37.13 -4.70 2.37
N ASN A 7 -36.57 -5.86 2.67
CA ASN A 7 -37.09 -7.14 2.18
C ASN A 7 -37.04 -8.18 3.30
N ASN A 8 -37.50 -9.39 3.00
CA ASN A 8 -37.48 -10.49 3.94
C ASN A 8 -37.13 -11.82 3.27
N PHE A 9 -36.44 -12.68 4.00
CA PHE A 9 -36.17 -14.06 3.57
C PHE A 9 -36.72 -15.04 4.59
N LYS A 10 -37.06 -16.26 4.15
CA LYS A 10 -37.62 -17.30 5.02
C LYS A 10 -36.52 -17.87 5.92
N ILE A 11 -36.75 -17.87 7.23
CA ILE A 11 -35.90 -18.53 8.22
C ILE A 11 -36.38 -19.97 8.40
N LYS A 12 -37.66 -20.14 8.68
CA LYS A 12 -38.27 -21.44 8.99
C LYS A 12 -39.74 -21.47 8.59
N SER A 13 -40.24 -22.66 8.29
CA SER A 13 -41.66 -22.91 8.04
C SER A 13 -42.14 -24.07 8.92
N PHE A 14 -43.39 -24.00 9.35
CA PHE A 14 -44.06 -24.96 10.20
C PHE A 14 -45.39 -25.37 9.59
N SER A 15 -45.75 -26.64 9.74
CA SER A 15 -47.12 -27.10 9.51
C SER A 15 -48.00 -26.85 10.75
N PRO A 16 -49.33 -26.68 10.60
CA PRO A 16 -50.25 -26.53 11.72
C PRO A 16 -50.14 -27.67 12.75
N ARG A 17 -49.93 -28.91 12.27
CA ARG A 17 -49.70 -30.08 13.14
C ARG A 17 -48.48 -29.96 14.04
N GLU A 18 -47.38 -29.39 13.54
CA GLU A 18 -46.16 -29.15 14.33
C GLU A 18 -46.37 -28.13 15.47
N LEU A 19 -47.45 -27.37 15.41
CA LEU A 19 -47.86 -26.42 16.44
C LEU A 19 -49.04 -26.92 17.29
N GLY A 20 -49.47 -28.17 17.11
CA GLY A 20 -50.59 -28.74 17.85
C GLY A 20 -51.96 -28.21 17.43
N ILE A 21 -52.06 -27.59 16.25
CA ILE A 21 -53.31 -27.10 15.70
C ILE A 21 -54.00 -28.25 14.94
N PRO A 22 -55.22 -28.66 15.31
CA PRO A 22 -55.94 -29.71 14.60
C PRO A 22 -56.30 -29.26 13.19
N GLU A 23 -55.96 -30.09 12.20
CA GLU A 23 -56.35 -29.89 10.81
C GLU A 23 -57.66 -30.65 10.55
N ASN A 24 -58.72 -29.95 10.11
CA ASN A 24 -59.95 -30.62 9.72
C ASN A 24 -59.81 -31.19 8.29
N PRO A 25 -60.36 -32.38 8.02
CA PRO A 25 -60.41 -32.93 6.67
C PRO A 25 -61.33 -32.07 5.80
N GLY A 26 -60.73 -31.23 4.94
CA GLY A 26 -61.44 -30.30 4.05
C GLY A 26 -60.85 -28.89 4.03
N ASP A 27 -60.02 -28.53 5.01
CA ASP A 27 -59.36 -27.24 5.04
C ASP A 27 -58.18 -27.19 4.06
N GLN A 28 -57.99 -26.05 3.37
CA GLN A 28 -56.79 -25.80 2.57
C GLN A 28 -55.55 -25.94 3.44
N LYS A 29 -54.50 -26.60 2.95
CA LYS A 29 -53.26 -26.70 3.73
C LYS A 29 -52.66 -25.30 3.92
N ILE A 30 -52.35 -24.99 5.17
CA ILE A 30 -51.75 -23.72 5.56
C ILE A 30 -50.30 -23.98 5.98
N THR A 31 -49.39 -23.08 5.63
CA THR A 31 -48.00 -23.09 6.11
C THR A 31 -47.72 -21.81 6.89
N LEU A 32 -47.10 -21.96 8.05
CA LEU A 32 -46.74 -20.86 8.92
C LEU A 32 -45.25 -20.58 8.72
N GLU A 33 -44.91 -19.38 8.26
CA GLU A 33 -43.53 -18.99 7.96
C GLU A 33 -43.04 -17.93 8.94
N VAL A 34 -41.82 -18.13 9.43
CA VAL A 34 -41.05 -17.11 10.14
C VAL A 34 -39.96 -16.60 9.23
N ARG A 35 -39.97 -15.29 8.99
CA ARG A 35 -39.12 -14.61 8.00
C ARG A 35 -38.29 -13.53 8.69
N GLN A 36 -37.06 -13.34 8.24
CA GLN A 36 -36.18 -12.28 8.73
C GLN A 36 -36.39 -11.05 7.85
N ARG A 37 -36.81 -9.92 8.42
CA ARG A 37 -36.79 -8.61 7.75
C ARG A 37 -35.39 -8.03 7.82
N TYR A 38 -34.92 -7.46 6.72
CA TYR A 38 -33.62 -6.82 6.62
C TYR A 38 -33.69 -5.53 5.82
N PHE A 39 -32.87 -4.56 6.20
CA PHE A 39 -32.59 -3.38 5.38
C PHE A 39 -31.60 -3.79 4.30
N HIS A 40 -31.72 -3.26 3.09
CA HIS A 40 -30.73 -3.49 2.04
C HIS A 40 -30.32 -2.18 1.37
N LEU A 41 -29.06 -2.15 0.91
CA LEU A 41 -28.52 -1.14 0.02
C LEU A 41 -27.94 -1.87 -1.19
N PHE A 42 -28.27 -1.45 -2.41
CA PHE A 42 -27.89 -2.14 -3.65
C PHE A 42 -28.21 -3.64 -3.64
N TRP A 43 -29.39 -4.02 -3.11
CA TRP A 43 -29.83 -5.42 -2.96
C TRP A 43 -29.03 -6.26 -1.95
N ILE A 44 -28.00 -5.69 -1.31
CA ILE A 44 -27.20 -6.38 -0.29
C ILE A 44 -27.83 -6.13 1.08
N PRO A 45 -28.20 -7.18 1.83
CA PRO A 45 -28.70 -7.04 3.20
C PRO A 45 -27.67 -6.36 4.10
N PHE A 46 -28.09 -5.30 4.77
CA PHE A 46 -27.27 -4.44 5.62
C PHE A 46 -27.36 -4.85 7.09
N PHE A 47 -28.58 -4.95 7.63
CA PHE A 47 -28.82 -5.40 9.00
C PHE A 47 -30.24 -5.97 9.17
N PRO A 48 -30.41 -6.95 10.06
CA PRO A 48 -31.73 -7.45 10.44
C PRO A 48 -32.51 -6.34 11.16
N ILE A 49 -33.73 -6.06 10.71
CA ILE A 49 -34.60 -5.05 11.33
C ILE A 49 -35.61 -5.71 12.30
N GLY A 50 -35.98 -6.97 12.04
CA GLY A 50 -36.93 -7.70 12.87
C GLY A 50 -37.42 -8.99 12.21
N LYS A 51 -38.35 -9.68 12.85
CA LYS A 51 -38.99 -10.88 12.30
C LYS A 51 -40.36 -10.54 11.71
N ALA A 52 -40.79 -11.30 10.71
CA ALA A 52 -42.14 -11.29 10.17
C ALA A 52 -42.75 -12.68 10.31
N TYR A 53 -43.97 -12.74 10.80
CA TYR A 53 -44.75 -13.97 10.97
C TYR A 53 -45.87 -13.97 9.94
N VAL A 54 -45.84 -14.94 9.04
CA VAL A 54 -46.69 -14.96 7.85
C VAL A 54 -47.41 -16.30 7.74
N VAL A 55 -48.66 -16.25 7.29
CA VAL A 55 -49.47 -17.41 6.94
C VAL A 55 -49.57 -17.49 5.43
N ARG A 56 -49.29 -18.67 4.85
CA ARG A 56 -49.43 -18.94 3.43
C ARG A 56 -50.40 -20.09 3.21
N LYS A 57 -51.34 -19.92 2.27
CA LYS A 57 -52.28 -20.96 1.86
C LYS A 57 -51.72 -21.72 0.66
N GLU A 58 -51.93 -23.03 0.60
CA GLU A 58 -51.55 -23.86 -0.54
C GLU A 58 -52.28 -23.37 -1.81
N GLY A 59 -51.52 -23.04 -2.86
CA GLY A 59 -52.06 -22.49 -4.10
C GLY A 59 -52.19 -20.96 -4.16
N ASP A 60 -51.84 -20.23 -3.09
CA ASP A 60 -51.83 -18.76 -3.06
C ASP A 60 -50.42 -18.19 -2.90
N SER A 61 -50.07 -17.16 -3.68
CA SER A 61 -48.83 -16.40 -3.55
C SER A 61 -48.88 -15.31 -2.47
N ASN A 62 -50.08 -15.00 -1.96
CA ASN A 62 -50.26 -13.95 -0.97
C ASN A 62 -49.72 -14.33 0.40
N MET A 63 -49.23 -13.32 1.11
CA MET A 63 -48.69 -13.42 2.45
C MET A 63 -49.66 -12.76 3.42
N TYR A 64 -50.29 -13.55 4.29
CA TYR A 64 -51.24 -13.06 5.28
C TYR A 64 -50.56 -12.86 6.63
N GLU A 65 -50.99 -11.85 7.38
CA GLU A 65 -50.50 -11.65 8.75
C GLU A 65 -50.98 -12.77 9.67
N MET A 66 -50.06 -13.26 10.49
CA MET A 66 -50.38 -14.31 11.46
C MET A 66 -51.14 -13.74 12.66
N PRO A 67 -52.14 -14.45 13.23
CA PRO A 67 -52.80 -14.04 14.46
C PRO A 67 -51.80 -13.84 15.61
N LEU A 68 -52.00 -12.80 16.42
CA LEU A 68 -51.09 -12.40 17.51
C LEU A 68 -50.76 -13.53 18.48
N GLU A 69 -51.72 -14.40 18.79
CA GLU A 69 -51.54 -15.55 19.69
C GLU A 69 -50.48 -16.52 19.16
N LEU A 70 -50.56 -16.87 17.87
CA LEU A 70 -49.59 -17.75 17.21
C LEU A 70 -48.23 -17.06 17.03
N GLN A 71 -48.23 -15.76 16.77
CA GLN A 71 -46.98 -14.99 16.76
C GLN A 71 -46.27 -15.08 18.11
N HIS A 72 -47.02 -14.97 19.23
CA HIS A 72 -46.43 -15.02 20.55
C HIS A 72 -45.81 -16.39 20.85
N VAL A 73 -46.52 -17.48 20.56
CA VAL A 73 -46.02 -18.85 20.71
C VAL A 73 -44.74 -19.07 19.90
N LEU A 74 -44.70 -18.62 18.66
CA LEU A 74 -43.50 -18.76 17.81
C LEU A 74 -42.37 -17.83 18.23
N SER A 75 -42.67 -16.65 18.76
CA SER A 75 -41.65 -15.68 19.21
C SER A 75 -40.85 -16.17 20.42
N GLN A 76 -41.45 -17.03 21.25
CA GLN A 76 -40.84 -17.60 22.45
C GLN A 76 -40.00 -18.86 22.17
N ARG A 77 -39.98 -19.38 20.94
CA ARG A 77 -39.18 -20.56 20.64
C ARG A 77 -37.71 -20.21 20.37
N ASP A 78 -36.81 -20.90 21.06
CA ASP A 78 -35.36 -20.73 20.93
C ASP A 78 -34.76 -21.27 19.64
N ASP A 79 -35.52 -22.09 18.90
CA ASP A 79 -35.09 -22.69 17.63
C ASP A 79 -35.13 -21.71 16.46
N ILE A 80 -35.79 -20.56 16.62
CA ILE A 80 -35.90 -19.51 15.59
C ILE A 80 -34.88 -18.41 15.91
N LYS A 81 -33.65 -18.58 15.43
CA LYS A 81 -32.58 -17.58 15.57
C LYS A 81 -32.41 -16.75 14.30
N THR A 82 -31.98 -15.51 14.46
CA THR A 82 -31.56 -14.65 13.34
C THR A 82 -30.31 -15.28 12.71
N PRO A 83 -30.30 -15.60 11.41
CA PRO A 83 -29.14 -16.20 10.79
C PRO A 83 -27.95 -15.24 10.78
N TRP A 84 -26.76 -15.76 11.07
CA TRP A 84 -25.53 -14.97 11.19
C TRP A 84 -25.19 -14.18 9.92
N TYR A 85 -25.54 -14.70 8.74
CA TYR A 85 -25.30 -14.03 7.46
C TYR A 85 -26.15 -12.76 7.27
N SER A 86 -27.15 -12.52 8.13
CA SER A 86 -27.88 -11.24 8.17
C SER A 86 -26.97 -10.07 8.55
N PHE A 87 -25.79 -10.34 9.11
CA PHE A 87 -24.76 -9.37 9.50
C PHE A 87 -23.55 -9.35 8.54
N ALA A 88 -23.61 -10.03 7.40
CA ALA A 88 -22.47 -10.19 6.49
C ALA A 88 -21.82 -8.86 6.09
N LEU A 89 -22.60 -7.79 5.93
CA LEU A 89 -22.08 -6.48 5.54
C LEU A 89 -21.33 -5.76 6.66
N ILE A 90 -21.68 -6.00 7.92
CA ILE A 90 -20.92 -5.48 9.08
C ILE A 90 -19.52 -6.13 9.09
N PHE A 91 -19.47 -7.45 8.90
CA PHE A 91 -18.20 -8.16 8.79
C PHE A 91 -17.38 -7.70 7.59
N LEU A 92 -18.03 -7.46 6.44
CA LEU A 92 -17.36 -6.92 5.26
C LEU A 92 -16.80 -5.51 5.51
N ALA A 93 -17.58 -4.62 6.13
CA ALA A 93 -17.13 -3.27 6.47
C ALA A 93 -15.93 -3.31 7.44
N LEU A 94 -15.97 -4.18 8.44
CA LEU A 94 -14.86 -4.38 9.37
C LEU A 94 -13.62 -4.93 8.64
N PHE A 95 -13.79 -5.90 7.75
CA PHE A 95 -12.70 -6.45 6.94
C PHE A 95 -12.06 -5.40 6.03
N ILE A 96 -12.87 -4.56 5.37
CA ILE A 96 -12.39 -3.45 4.54
C ILE A 96 -11.63 -2.44 5.41
N GLY A 97 -12.18 -2.06 6.57
CA GLY A 97 -11.54 -1.15 7.50
C GLY A 97 -10.17 -1.67 7.95
N VAL A 98 -10.11 -2.89 8.48
CA VAL A 98 -8.85 -3.52 8.90
C VAL A 98 -7.85 -3.63 7.74
N SER A 99 -8.31 -3.99 6.54
CA SER A 99 -7.45 -4.10 5.36
C SER A 99 -6.86 -2.74 4.95
N PHE A 100 -7.66 -1.68 5.00
CA PHE A 100 -7.22 -0.34 4.63
C PHE A 100 -6.19 0.20 5.64
N PHE A 101 -6.50 0.13 6.95
CA PHE A 101 -5.58 0.54 8.01
C PHE A 101 -4.29 -0.30 8.03
N GLY A 102 -4.39 -1.61 7.81
CA GLY A 102 -3.23 -2.50 7.72
C GLY A 102 -2.31 -2.17 6.55
N ASN A 103 -2.88 -1.81 5.39
CA ASN A 103 -2.09 -1.48 4.20
C ASN A 103 -1.29 -0.19 4.38
N GLU A 104 -1.85 0.85 5.02
CA GLU A 104 -1.13 2.10 5.29
C GLU A 104 0.10 1.87 6.17
N LYS A 105 -0.05 1.16 7.29
CA LYS A 105 1.09 0.84 8.18
C LYS A 105 2.14 -0.02 7.50
N MET A 106 1.72 -0.98 6.67
CA MET A 106 2.63 -1.83 5.93
C MET A 106 3.44 -1.06 4.89
N LYS A 107 2.87 0.00 4.28
CA LYS A 107 3.61 0.86 3.34
C LYS A 107 4.75 1.59 4.04
N ASP A 108 4.50 2.18 5.21
CA ASP A 108 5.53 2.91 5.97
C ASP A 108 6.69 1.99 6.35
N ILE A 109 6.39 0.80 6.89
CA ILE A 109 7.41 -0.20 7.25
C ILE A 109 8.20 -0.66 6.02
N LYS A 110 7.54 -0.83 4.87
CA LYS A 110 8.23 -1.20 3.62
C LYS A 110 9.17 -0.10 3.12
N TRP A 111 8.79 1.16 3.24
CA TRP A 111 9.65 2.28 2.85
C TRP A 111 10.85 2.42 3.76
N GLU A 112 10.63 2.33 5.07
CA GLU A 112 11.70 2.38 6.07
C GLU A 112 12.72 1.24 5.89
N ASN A 113 12.24 -0.01 5.73
CA ASN A 113 13.14 -1.15 5.47
C ASN A 113 13.92 -0.98 4.17
N ARG A 114 13.28 -0.49 3.10
CA ARG A 114 13.97 -0.23 1.83
C ARG A 114 15.05 0.83 1.98
N PHE A 115 14.77 1.90 2.73
CA PHE A 115 15.74 2.95 3.01
C PHE A 115 16.98 2.40 3.72
N TYR A 116 16.82 1.60 4.77
CA TYR A 116 17.98 1.03 5.49
C TYR A 116 18.77 0.03 4.62
N VAL A 117 18.10 -0.78 3.81
CA VAL A 117 18.76 -1.69 2.87
C VAL A 117 19.52 -0.92 1.79
N GLU A 118 18.91 0.12 1.23
CA GLU A 118 19.53 0.97 0.22
C GLU A 118 20.74 1.71 0.80
N GLN A 119 20.61 2.29 1.99
CA GLN A 119 21.73 2.91 2.69
C GLN A 119 22.86 1.94 2.99
N ALA A 120 22.56 0.73 3.47
CA ALA A 120 23.57 -0.28 3.72
C ALA A 120 24.30 -0.65 2.41
N ASN A 121 23.56 -0.78 1.31
CA ASN A 121 24.14 -1.04 -0.01
C ASN A 121 25.02 0.11 -0.48
N GLN A 122 24.58 1.37 -0.36
CA GLN A 122 25.38 2.52 -0.76
C GLN A 122 26.65 2.64 0.10
N LYS A 123 26.55 2.47 1.43
CA LYS A 123 27.71 2.43 2.34
C LYS A 123 28.72 1.34 1.98
N MET A 124 28.24 0.15 1.65
CA MET A 124 29.11 -0.95 1.22
C MET A 124 29.87 -0.62 -0.07
N ARG A 125 29.22 0.08 -1.01
CA ARG A 125 29.87 0.46 -2.27
C ARG A 125 30.85 1.62 -2.10
N VAL A 126 30.64 2.54 -1.17
CA VAL A 126 31.66 3.54 -0.79
C VAL A 126 32.87 2.88 -0.12
N LYS A 127 32.64 1.87 0.71
CA LYS A 127 33.72 1.13 1.37
C LYS A 127 34.54 0.30 0.38
N TYR A 128 33.88 -0.32 -0.59
CA TYR A 128 34.48 -1.21 -1.59
C TYR A 128 34.13 -0.74 -3.02
N PRO A 129 34.68 0.41 -3.47
CA PRO A 129 34.42 0.93 -4.80
C PRO A 129 35.10 0.06 -5.86
N THR A 130 34.57 0.10 -7.08
CA THR A 130 35.20 -0.49 -8.26
C THR A 130 35.43 0.60 -9.31
N THR A 131 36.53 0.51 -10.06
CA THR A 131 36.73 1.38 -11.23
C THR A 131 35.59 1.18 -12.21
N GLY A 132 34.98 2.28 -12.66
CA GLY A 132 33.81 2.25 -13.51
C GLY A 132 32.47 2.35 -12.80
N ASP A 133 32.43 2.37 -11.46
CA ASP A 133 31.22 2.71 -10.73
C ASP A 133 30.83 4.19 -10.94
N TYR A 134 29.53 4.50 -10.89
CA TYR A 134 29.00 5.85 -11.10
C TYR A 134 28.34 6.40 -9.84
N TYR A 135 28.69 7.63 -9.50
CA TYR A 135 28.25 8.31 -8.29
C TYR A 135 27.52 9.60 -8.68
N LYS A 136 26.44 9.90 -7.96
CA LYS A 136 25.64 11.11 -8.12
C LYS A 136 25.91 12.08 -6.97
N PHE A 137 26.27 13.30 -7.31
CA PHE A 137 26.44 14.40 -6.38
C PHE A 137 25.62 15.62 -6.80
N LYS A 138 25.34 16.51 -5.86
CA LYS A 138 25.05 17.92 -6.15
C LYS A 138 26.33 18.71 -6.00
N ALA A 139 26.70 19.49 -7.00
CA ALA A 139 27.89 20.33 -7.01
C ALA A 139 27.53 21.82 -7.11
N PHE A 140 28.26 22.65 -6.39
CA PHE A 140 28.16 24.11 -6.43
C PHE A 140 29.51 24.72 -6.04
N GLU A 141 29.75 25.98 -6.43
CA GLU A 141 30.94 26.70 -5.99
C GLU A 141 30.84 27.00 -4.49
N CYS A 142 31.90 26.68 -3.74
CA CYS A 142 31.90 26.92 -2.30
C CYS A 142 31.81 28.42 -1.93
N SER A 143 32.24 29.31 -2.84
CA SER A 143 32.16 30.76 -2.68
C SER A 143 30.76 31.34 -2.92
N ASP A 144 29.88 30.61 -3.61
CA ASP A 144 28.54 31.07 -3.95
C ASP A 144 27.47 30.07 -3.52
N THR A 145 27.01 30.22 -2.28
CA THR A 145 25.94 29.40 -1.71
C THR A 145 24.55 29.75 -2.27
N ASN A 146 24.42 30.82 -3.08
CA ASN A 146 23.15 31.19 -3.72
C ASN A 146 22.98 30.56 -5.10
N SER A 147 24.07 30.03 -5.69
CA SER A 147 24.02 29.28 -6.92
C SER A 147 23.17 28.01 -6.77
N ARG A 148 22.32 27.74 -7.77
CA ARG A 148 21.55 26.49 -7.80
C ARG A 148 22.52 25.32 -7.95
N PRO A 149 22.53 24.34 -7.04
CA PRO A 149 23.42 23.20 -7.17
C PRO A 149 23.09 22.41 -8.43
N ALA A 150 24.11 22.06 -9.21
CA ALA A 150 23.99 21.20 -10.37
C ALA A 150 24.02 19.73 -9.91
N GLU A 151 23.11 18.90 -10.41
CA GLU A 151 23.26 17.45 -10.25
C GLU A 151 24.29 16.94 -11.23
N ILE A 152 25.29 16.24 -10.73
CA ILE A 152 26.42 15.73 -11.51
C ILE A 152 26.54 14.23 -11.31
N ILE A 153 26.98 13.55 -12.37
CA ILE A 153 27.28 12.13 -12.36
C ILE A 153 28.76 12.00 -12.69
N VAL A 154 29.49 11.29 -11.84
CA VAL A 154 30.93 11.12 -11.93
C VAL A 154 31.28 9.65 -11.89
N LYS A 155 32.38 9.30 -12.55
CA LYS A 155 32.86 7.92 -12.67
C LYS A 155 34.06 7.71 -11.76
N VAL A 156 34.12 6.58 -11.06
CA VAL A 156 35.30 6.17 -10.29
C VAL A 156 36.42 5.78 -11.25
N ILE A 157 37.54 6.50 -11.17
CA ILE A 157 38.73 6.25 -12.00
C ILE A 157 39.85 5.57 -11.21
N ALA A 158 39.96 5.85 -9.92
CA ALA A 158 40.91 5.21 -9.01
C ALA A 158 40.35 5.23 -7.57
N TYR A 159 40.92 4.40 -6.70
CA TYR A 159 40.61 4.37 -5.27
C TYR A 159 41.76 3.70 -4.51
N ASP A 160 41.93 4.07 -3.24
CA ASP A 160 42.85 3.42 -2.32
C ASP A 160 42.11 2.94 -1.06
N GLU A 161 42.78 2.79 0.08
CA GLU A 161 42.13 2.40 1.34
C GLU A 161 41.20 3.48 1.89
N ASP A 162 41.56 4.76 1.73
CA ASP A 162 40.97 5.91 2.41
C ASP A 162 40.18 6.84 1.49
N SER A 163 40.46 6.85 0.19
CA SER A 163 39.88 7.80 -0.77
C SER A 163 39.36 7.15 -2.05
N ILE A 164 38.59 7.95 -2.79
CA ILE A 164 38.06 7.62 -4.11
C ILE A 164 38.32 8.81 -5.04
N GLU A 165 38.90 8.54 -6.20
CA GLU A 165 39.11 9.52 -7.26
C GLU A 165 38.00 9.40 -8.30
N PHE A 166 37.39 10.54 -8.60
CA PHE A 166 36.27 10.66 -9.53
C PHE A 166 36.63 11.53 -10.71
N SER A 167 36.05 11.23 -11.88
CA SER A 167 36.11 12.12 -13.04
C SER A 167 34.72 12.40 -13.61
N SER A 168 34.55 13.62 -14.13
CA SER A 168 33.35 14.10 -14.81
C SER A 168 33.46 13.93 -16.33
N ALA A 169 32.30 13.80 -16.98
CA ALA A 169 32.17 13.86 -18.44
C ALA A 169 32.22 15.30 -19.01
N TYR A 170 32.14 16.32 -18.15
CA TYR A 170 31.99 17.72 -18.57
C TYR A 170 33.21 18.56 -18.20
N MET A 171 33.67 19.38 -19.15
CA MET A 171 34.76 20.36 -18.94
C MET A 171 34.41 21.41 -17.88
N ASN A 172 33.16 21.84 -17.83
CA ASN A 172 32.62 22.60 -16.71
C ASN A 172 31.62 21.71 -15.99
N ILE A 173 31.86 21.45 -14.70
CA ILE A 173 31.05 20.53 -13.89
C ILE A 173 29.59 21.00 -13.75
N LEU A 174 29.34 22.31 -13.93
CA LEU A 174 28.00 22.91 -13.93
C LEU A 174 27.25 22.76 -15.25
N ASP A 175 27.92 22.37 -16.34
CA ASP A 175 27.28 22.11 -17.64
C ASP A 175 26.53 20.77 -17.68
N SER A 176 26.72 19.94 -16.65
CA SER A 176 25.91 18.76 -16.40
C SER A 176 24.43 19.16 -16.40
N ASN A 177 23.68 18.66 -17.39
CA ASN A 177 22.28 19.03 -17.59
C ASN A 177 21.48 18.85 -16.29
N GLN A 178 20.83 19.91 -15.82
CA GLN A 178 19.94 19.96 -14.65
C GLN A 178 18.78 18.94 -14.65
N TYR A 179 18.65 18.13 -15.69
CA TYR A 179 17.50 17.25 -15.96
C TYR A 179 17.86 15.77 -16.09
N SER A 180 19.05 15.31 -15.68
CA SER A 180 19.35 13.87 -15.61
C SER A 180 18.60 13.21 -14.43
N TYR A 181 17.34 12.84 -14.68
CA TYR A 181 16.48 12.23 -13.66
C TYR A 181 17.04 10.91 -13.09
N SER A 182 17.92 10.20 -13.82
CA SER A 182 18.51 8.94 -13.36
C SER A 182 19.97 8.76 -13.82
N ILE A 183 20.79 8.09 -13.00
CA ILE A 183 22.19 7.77 -13.33
C ILE A 183 22.27 6.96 -14.63
N GLN A 184 21.35 6.02 -14.82
CA GLN A 184 21.27 5.18 -16.03
C GLN A 184 21.15 6.00 -17.33
N SER A 185 20.40 7.10 -17.30
CA SER A 185 20.23 7.95 -18.49
C SER A 185 21.54 8.61 -18.93
N GLU A 186 22.47 8.83 -18.00
CA GLU A 186 23.78 9.41 -18.29
C GLU A 186 24.76 8.35 -18.77
N ILE A 187 24.76 7.19 -18.12
CA ILE A 187 25.57 6.02 -18.53
C ILE A 187 25.28 5.67 -19.99
N ASN A 188 24.01 5.61 -20.38
CA ASN A 188 23.58 5.27 -21.74
C ASN A 188 24.07 6.25 -22.83
N LYS A 189 24.54 7.45 -22.46
CA LYS A 189 25.08 8.43 -23.42
C LYS A 189 26.51 8.09 -23.86
N ASN A 190 27.18 7.11 -23.24
CA ASN A 190 28.56 6.71 -23.54
C ASN A 190 29.54 7.92 -23.53
N LEU A 191 29.41 8.79 -22.54
CA LEU A 191 30.24 9.98 -22.42
C LEU A 191 31.67 9.63 -22.00
N ASP A 192 32.62 10.48 -22.38
CA ASP A 192 34.03 10.33 -22.00
C ASP A 192 34.33 11.05 -20.68
N TYR A 193 34.51 10.28 -19.60
CA TYR A 193 34.76 10.77 -18.25
C TYR A 193 36.25 11.03 -18.01
N ARG A 194 36.73 12.19 -18.47
CA ARG A 194 38.16 12.59 -18.37
C ARG A 194 38.38 14.01 -17.87
N TYR A 195 37.32 14.71 -17.50
CA TYR A 195 37.36 16.11 -17.11
C TYR A 195 37.15 16.25 -15.60
N ASN A 196 37.61 17.37 -15.02
CA ASN A 196 37.41 17.72 -13.61
C ASN A 196 37.59 16.53 -12.65
N SER A 197 38.83 16.02 -12.55
CA SER A 197 39.15 14.98 -11.57
C SER A 197 39.18 15.59 -10.17
N PHE A 198 38.60 14.89 -9.20
CA PHE A 198 38.65 15.27 -7.79
C PHE A 198 38.67 14.02 -6.90
N GLU A 199 39.24 14.17 -5.72
CA GLU A 199 39.42 13.10 -4.75
C GLU A 199 38.62 13.40 -3.49
N LEU A 200 37.88 12.41 -2.99
CA LEU A 200 37.15 12.52 -1.72
C LEU A 200 37.51 11.36 -0.81
N LYS A 201 37.62 11.66 0.50
CA LYS A 201 37.81 10.62 1.51
C LYS A 201 36.53 9.80 1.67
N LYS A 202 36.69 8.48 1.77
CA LYS A 202 35.60 7.55 2.06
C LYS A 202 34.92 7.89 3.36
N GLU A 203 35.66 8.26 4.40
CA GLU A 203 35.09 8.66 5.69
C GLU A 203 34.12 9.84 5.55
N ASP A 204 34.50 10.87 4.78
CA ASP A 204 33.67 12.05 4.58
C ASP A 204 32.39 11.70 3.81
N ILE A 205 32.50 10.87 2.76
CA ILE A 205 31.34 10.35 2.04
C ILE A 205 30.45 9.52 2.97
N MET A 206 31.03 8.63 3.79
CA MET A 206 30.30 7.78 4.74
C MET A 206 29.57 8.57 5.83
N ASN A 207 30.12 9.73 6.22
CA ASN A 207 29.50 10.65 7.16
C ASN A 207 28.38 11.50 6.54
N SER A 208 28.32 11.59 5.20
CA SER A 208 27.25 12.31 4.49
C SER A 208 25.92 11.56 4.40
N PHE A 209 25.91 10.27 4.72
CA PHE A 209 24.69 9.47 4.74
C PHE A 209 23.80 9.85 5.93
N HIS A 210 22.51 10.10 5.67
CA HIS A 210 21.51 10.28 6.73
C HIS A 210 21.52 9.11 7.72
N LYS A 211 21.34 9.36 9.00
CA LYS A 211 21.41 8.26 9.99
C LYS A 211 20.07 7.54 10.14
N GLU A 212 18.96 8.26 9.94
CA GLU A 212 17.61 7.71 10.13
C GLU A 212 16.70 8.05 8.94
N TYR A 213 15.64 7.25 8.75
CA TYR A 213 14.68 7.43 7.65
C TYR A 213 13.95 8.79 7.68
N ARG A 214 13.79 9.38 8.88
CA ARG A 214 13.15 10.69 9.08
C ARG A 214 14.14 11.80 9.40
N ASP A 215 15.43 11.53 9.22
CA ASP A 215 16.48 12.50 9.45
C ASP A 215 16.55 13.45 8.26
N TYR A 216 15.83 14.57 8.37
CA TYR A 216 15.93 15.71 7.45
C TYR A 216 17.08 16.65 7.85
N GLY A 217 18.11 16.13 8.52
CA GLY A 217 19.31 16.90 8.85
C GLY A 217 19.94 17.55 7.61
N ASP A 218 20.68 18.62 7.85
CA ASP A 218 21.33 19.38 6.78
C ASP A 218 22.28 18.47 5.99
N ASP A 219 22.23 18.61 4.66
CA ASP A 219 23.13 17.92 3.73
C ASP A 219 24.60 18.19 4.13
N VAL A 220 25.39 17.12 4.32
CA VAL A 220 26.83 17.26 4.61
C VAL A 220 27.56 17.67 3.34
N VAL A 221 28.22 18.84 3.41
CA VAL A 221 28.97 19.39 2.29
C VAL A 221 30.42 18.88 2.32
N LEU A 222 30.78 18.13 1.29
CA LEU A 222 32.13 17.64 1.02
C LEU A 222 32.86 18.70 0.20
N LYS A 223 34.07 19.09 0.60
CA LYS A 223 34.82 20.17 -0.06
C LYS A 223 36.04 19.62 -0.78
N ASP A 224 36.19 20.00 -2.03
CA ASP A 224 37.45 19.84 -2.76
C ASP A 224 37.77 21.14 -3.51
N MET A 225 38.89 21.76 -3.14
CA MET A 225 39.33 23.06 -3.64
C MET A 225 38.22 24.14 -3.59
N ASN A 226 37.73 24.59 -4.76
CA ASN A 226 36.70 25.61 -4.91
C ASN A 226 35.28 25.02 -5.01
N TRP A 227 35.17 23.68 -5.08
CA TRP A 227 33.91 22.98 -5.32
C TRP A 227 33.40 22.30 -4.05
N CYS A 228 32.10 22.40 -3.87
CA CYS A 228 31.36 21.83 -2.77
C CYS A 228 30.40 20.76 -3.34
N TYR A 229 30.43 19.57 -2.77
CA TYR A 229 29.68 18.40 -3.21
C TYR A 229 28.77 17.89 -2.11
N VAL A 230 27.57 17.45 -2.47
CA VAL A 230 26.65 16.74 -1.60
C VAL A 230 26.31 15.41 -2.23
N PHE A 231 26.65 14.32 -1.55
CA PHE A 231 26.37 12.97 -2.04
C PHE A 231 24.86 12.71 -2.11
N LYS A 232 24.39 12.11 -3.22
CA LYS A 232 22.95 11.81 -3.43
C LYS A 232 22.66 10.36 -3.77
N GLY A 233 23.67 9.56 -4.12
CA GLY A 233 23.49 8.15 -4.40
C GLY A 233 24.46 7.65 -5.46
N MET A 234 24.27 6.40 -5.89
CA MET A 234 25.24 5.71 -6.73
C MET A 234 24.63 4.49 -7.40
N ASP A 235 25.09 4.21 -8.61
CA ASP A 235 24.73 3.02 -9.38
C ASP A 235 25.96 2.29 -9.90
N ARG A 236 25.84 0.96 -9.95
CA ARG A 236 26.85 0.10 -10.53
C ARG A 236 26.33 -0.39 -11.86
N GLU A 237 26.99 0.00 -12.94
CA GLU A 237 26.86 -0.75 -14.17
C GLU A 237 27.62 -2.06 -13.94
N LYS A 238 26.94 -3.20 -14.05
CA LYS A 238 27.67 -4.44 -14.33
C LYS A 238 28.22 -4.22 -15.73
N LEU A 239 29.48 -3.83 -15.83
CA LEU A 239 30.23 -4.08 -17.05
C LEU A 239 30.16 -5.60 -17.22
N ASP A 240 29.31 -6.07 -18.13
CA ASP A 240 29.47 -7.40 -18.68
C ASP A 240 30.89 -7.38 -19.24
N VAL A 241 31.81 -7.98 -18.49
CA VAL A 241 33.15 -8.24 -18.94
C VAL A 241 32.95 -9.14 -20.14
N ALA A 242 33.00 -8.56 -21.34
CA ALA A 242 33.25 -9.31 -22.55
C ALA A 242 34.59 -10.00 -22.30
N GLN A 243 34.52 -11.26 -21.89
CA GLN A 243 35.66 -12.14 -21.85
C GLN A 243 36.14 -12.27 -23.30
N ASN A 244 37.18 -11.52 -23.64
CA ASN A 244 38.03 -11.81 -24.79
C ASN A 244 39.08 -12.85 -24.37
#